data_AF-A0A562ZT92-F1
#
_entry.id   AF-A0A562ZT92-F1
#
_cell.length_a   1.000
_cell.length_b   1.000
_cell.length_c   1.000
_cell.angle_alpha   90.00
_cell.angle_beta   90.00
_cell.angle_gamma   90.00
#
_symmetry.space_group_name_H-M   'P 1'
#
loop_
_entity.id
_entity.type
_entity.pdbx_description
1 polymer ?
#
loop_
_entity_poly.entity_id
_entity_poly.type
_entity_poly.pdbx_seq_one_letter_code
_entity_poly.pdbx_strand_id
1 'polypeptide(L)'
;MTDEDFMREALAQARLAAAAGEVPVGAVVVRGGQVIARGHNRPVGAHDPTAHAEIAALRAAAESLGNYRLDGCELFVTLEPCAMCSGAILHARLARVIYGAPDSKTGAAGSVMNLFAEQRLNHQTGAQGGVLADECGALLADFFRQRRQEARASAQPLREDALRTPEGRFVGLPGYRWEPHFVHDLPSLAGLRMHYLDEGPRDAPLTWLCLHGNPAWSYLYRTMIPVFLQAGDRVVAPDLVGFGKSDKPKRDAAHSFGWHRQVLLELVERLDLQDVILVVQDWGGLLGLTLPMEAPERYRGLLVMNTTLATGDAPLSPGFLAWREMCAKNPAFDVARLFARGNPHMSPEECAAYNAPFPDAGHRAALRAFPPMVPDQPDADGAAVSRQARDFLSSQWSGRTLMAIGAQDPVLGEPVMRALRALIRGCPEPRVLPQAGHFVQEHGEALAREAVGYFRP
;
A
#
# COMPACT_ATOMS: atom_id res chain seq x y z
N MET A 1 -15.29 38.29 33.74
CA MET A 1 -15.25 37.57 32.45
C MET A 1 -16.61 36.93 32.27
N THR A 2 -17.13 36.96 31.05
CA THR A 2 -18.44 36.43 30.66
C THR A 2 -18.36 34.95 30.30
N ASP A 3 -19.52 34.29 30.14
CA ASP A 3 -19.57 32.91 29.64
C ASP A 3 -18.90 32.78 28.25
N GLU A 4 -19.01 33.82 27.42
CA GLU A 4 -18.35 33.86 26.11
C GLU A 4 -16.82 33.91 26.24
N ASP A 5 -16.27 34.67 27.20
CA ASP A 5 -14.82 34.75 27.43
C ASP A 5 -14.23 33.37 27.75
N PHE A 6 -14.91 32.60 28.63
CA PHE A 6 -14.47 31.25 28.98
C PHE A 6 -14.70 30.25 27.85
N MET A 7 -15.76 30.42 27.05
CA MET A 7 -15.95 29.60 25.86
C MET A 7 -14.87 29.84 24.81
N ARG A 8 -14.35 31.07 24.69
CA ARG A 8 -13.18 31.37 23.83
C ARG A 8 -11.91 30.67 24.31
N GLU A 9 -11.70 30.54 25.62
CA GLU A 9 -10.62 29.72 26.19
C GLU A 9 -10.81 28.22 25.88
N ALA A 10 -12.04 27.71 25.95
CA ALA A 10 -12.36 26.34 25.54
C ALA A 10 -12.10 26.12 24.03
N LEU A 11 -12.46 27.10 23.18
CA LEU A 11 -12.13 27.09 21.75
C LEU A 11 -10.62 27.08 21.49
N ALA A 12 -9.83 27.78 22.30
CA ALA A 12 -8.37 27.71 22.20
C ALA A 12 -7.86 26.28 22.46
N GLN A 13 -8.44 25.57 23.43
CA GLN A 13 -8.14 24.15 23.67
C GLN A 13 -8.61 23.24 22.53
N ALA A 14 -9.79 23.49 21.95
CA ALA A 14 -10.30 22.75 20.80
C ALA A 14 -9.37 22.86 19.58
N ARG A 15 -8.74 24.03 19.37
CA ARG A 15 -7.73 24.23 18.31
C ARG A 15 -6.45 23.42 18.57
N LEU A 16 -6.05 23.22 19.82
CA LEU A 16 -4.93 22.33 20.16
C LEU A 16 -5.24 20.87 19.83
N ALA A 17 -6.46 20.40 20.12
CA ALA A 17 -6.90 19.06 19.69
C ALA A 17 -6.85 18.91 18.16
N ALA A 18 -7.41 19.88 17.40
CA ALA A 18 -7.33 19.85 15.94
C ALA A 18 -5.89 19.78 15.42
N ALA A 19 -4.98 20.59 15.99
CA ALA A 19 -3.57 20.60 15.61
C ALA A 19 -2.86 19.25 15.91
N ALA A 20 -3.32 18.52 16.93
CA ALA A 20 -2.86 17.17 17.26
C ALA A 20 -3.57 16.07 16.42
N GLY A 21 -4.46 16.45 15.50
CA GLY A 21 -5.21 15.51 14.67
C GLY A 21 -6.40 14.85 15.36
N GLU A 22 -6.79 15.34 16.53
CA GLU A 22 -7.92 14.90 17.34
C GLU A 22 -9.21 15.64 16.95
N VAL A 23 -10.37 15.07 17.28
CA VAL A 23 -11.66 15.78 17.12
C VAL A 23 -11.63 17.07 17.96
N PRO A 24 -11.89 18.26 17.39
CA PRO A 24 -11.63 19.55 18.04
C PRO A 24 -12.68 19.89 19.09
N VAL A 25 -12.58 19.26 20.25
CA VAL A 25 -13.34 19.61 21.45
C VAL A 25 -12.36 20.07 22.52
N GLY A 26 -12.68 21.20 23.13
CA GLY A 26 -11.92 21.79 24.22
C GLY A 26 -12.82 22.16 25.38
N ALA A 27 -12.27 22.19 26.58
CA ALA A 27 -12.98 22.50 27.80
C ALA A 27 -12.09 23.24 28.81
N VAL A 28 -12.72 24.07 29.65
CA VAL A 28 -12.07 24.74 30.79
C VAL A 28 -12.95 24.67 32.04
N VAL A 29 -12.32 24.48 33.20
CA VAL A 29 -12.99 24.54 34.51
C VAL A 29 -12.68 25.87 35.15
N VAL A 30 -13.72 26.54 35.64
CA VAL A 30 -13.67 27.88 36.23
C VAL A 30 -14.13 27.84 37.67
N ARG A 31 -13.45 28.58 38.55
CA ARG A 31 -13.87 28.79 39.95
C ARG A 31 -13.67 30.24 40.33
N GLY A 32 -14.71 30.89 40.85
CA GLY A 32 -14.62 32.32 41.25
C GLY A 32 -14.21 33.24 40.09
N GLY A 33 -14.61 32.92 38.86
CA GLY A 33 -14.26 33.70 37.67
C GLY A 33 -12.82 33.50 37.16
N GLN A 34 -12.09 32.48 37.64
CA GLN A 34 -10.74 32.14 37.18
C GLN A 34 -10.69 30.73 36.60
N VAL A 35 -9.99 30.56 35.46
CA VAL A 35 -9.74 29.24 34.88
C VAL A 35 -8.72 28.49 35.74
N ILE A 36 -9.14 27.37 36.35
CA ILE A 36 -8.29 26.54 37.20
C ILE A 36 -7.76 25.29 36.48
N ALA A 37 -8.39 24.90 35.37
CA ALA A 37 -7.95 23.77 34.55
C ALA A 37 -8.41 23.91 33.09
N ARG A 38 -7.68 23.24 32.19
CA ARG A 38 -7.94 23.20 30.75
C ARG A 38 -7.82 21.76 30.26
N GLY A 39 -8.63 21.38 29.28
CA GLY A 39 -8.62 20.05 28.67
C GLY A 39 -9.02 20.11 27.21
N HIS A 40 -8.56 19.15 26.43
CA HIS A 40 -8.98 18.93 25.04
C HIS A 40 -8.98 17.44 24.74
N ASN A 41 -9.70 17.05 23.69
CA ASN A 41 -9.75 15.64 23.27
C ASN A 41 -8.35 15.10 22.95
N ARG A 42 -8.04 13.92 23.50
CA ARG A 42 -6.82 13.15 23.19
C ARG A 42 -7.04 11.63 23.03
N PRO A 43 -8.19 11.13 22.56
CA PRO A 43 -8.43 9.68 22.51
C PRO A 43 -7.48 8.94 21.56
N VAL A 44 -7.07 9.53 20.44
CA VAL A 44 -6.17 8.89 19.48
C VAL A 44 -4.74 8.86 20.02
N GLY A 45 -4.21 10.03 20.40
CA GLY A 45 -2.82 10.18 20.82
C GLY A 45 -2.52 9.60 22.21
N ALA A 46 -3.52 9.49 23.10
CA ALA A 46 -3.35 8.86 24.41
C ALA A 46 -3.76 7.39 24.44
N HIS A 47 -4.36 6.87 23.36
CA HIS A 47 -4.99 5.54 23.34
C HIS A 47 -5.99 5.32 24.50
N ASP A 48 -6.66 6.39 24.94
CA ASP A 48 -7.61 6.38 26.06
C ASP A 48 -9.01 6.74 25.55
N PRO A 49 -9.96 5.78 25.52
CA PRO A 49 -11.32 6.02 25.03
C PRO A 49 -12.10 7.02 25.90
N THR A 50 -11.60 7.36 27.10
CA THR A 50 -12.21 8.32 28.03
C THR A 50 -11.57 9.71 27.99
N ALA A 51 -10.51 9.92 27.20
CA ALA A 51 -9.77 11.18 27.12
C ALA A 51 -10.50 12.28 26.33
N HIS A 52 -11.77 12.50 26.67
CA HIS A 52 -12.57 13.63 26.20
C HIS A 52 -12.16 14.92 26.92
N ALA A 53 -12.41 16.06 26.28
CA ALA A 53 -12.03 17.38 26.79
C ALA A 53 -12.55 17.63 28.22
N GLU A 54 -13.81 17.26 28.50
CA GLU A 54 -14.44 17.42 29.82
C GLU A 54 -13.76 16.57 30.87
N ILE A 55 -13.48 15.29 30.56
CA ILE A 55 -12.81 14.38 31.48
C ILE A 55 -11.39 14.87 31.78
N ALA A 56 -10.66 15.32 30.76
CA ALA A 56 -9.33 15.88 30.93
C ALA A 56 -9.35 17.14 31.81
N ALA A 57 -10.30 18.05 31.58
CA ALA A 57 -10.43 19.28 32.36
C ALA A 57 -10.85 19.01 33.82
N LEU A 58 -11.78 18.08 34.04
CA LEU A 58 -12.21 17.65 35.38
C LEU A 58 -11.07 17.00 36.17
N ARG A 59 -10.29 16.09 35.55
CA ARG A 59 -9.11 15.46 36.17
C ARG A 59 -8.09 16.52 36.59
N ALA A 60 -7.73 17.43 35.69
CA ALA A 60 -6.79 18.51 35.97
C ALA A 60 -7.29 19.48 37.06
N ALA A 61 -8.60 19.78 37.09
CA ALA A 61 -9.19 20.60 38.16
C ALA A 61 -9.15 19.90 39.51
N ALA A 62 -9.46 18.60 39.54
CA ALA A 62 -9.44 17.81 40.77
C ALA A 62 -8.02 17.70 41.35
N GLU A 63 -7.02 17.51 40.49
CA GLU A 63 -5.61 17.53 40.87
C GLU A 63 -5.20 18.90 41.42
N SER A 64 -5.56 19.98 40.74
CA SER A 64 -5.26 21.36 41.15
C SER A 64 -5.86 21.73 42.51
N LEU A 65 -7.07 21.24 42.81
CA LEU A 65 -7.76 21.49 44.08
C LEU A 65 -7.48 20.42 45.15
N GLY A 66 -6.80 19.32 44.82
CA GLY A 66 -6.63 18.17 45.71
C GLY A 66 -7.96 17.52 46.12
N ASN A 67 -9.00 17.63 45.30
CA ASN A 67 -10.34 17.13 45.61
C ASN A 67 -11.11 16.73 44.35
N TYR A 68 -11.72 15.54 44.37
CA TYR A 68 -12.54 15.04 43.27
C TYR A 68 -13.90 15.75 43.16
N ARG A 69 -14.36 16.40 44.24
CA ARG A 69 -15.54 17.27 44.23
C ARG A 69 -15.12 18.69 43.90
N LEU A 70 -15.73 19.24 42.88
CA LEU A 70 -15.45 20.55 42.30
C LEU A 70 -16.58 21.53 42.64
N ASP A 71 -17.09 21.47 43.89
CA ASP A 71 -18.17 22.34 44.36
C ASP A 71 -17.84 23.82 44.09
N GLY A 72 -18.79 24.56 43.51
CA GLY A 72 -18.62 25.96 43.12
C GLY A 72 -17.79 26.18 41.87
N CYS A 73 -17.42 25.13 41.13
CA CYS A 73 -16.81 25.24 39.81
C CYS A 73 -17.85 25.12 38.69
N GLU A 74 -17.51 25.70 37.54
CA GLU A 74 -18.29 25.68 36.31
C GLU A 74 -17.43 25.10 35.18
N LEU A 75 -18.01 24.34 34.27
CA LEU A 75 -17.32 23.78 33.10
C LEU A 75 -17.83 24.44 31.83
N PHE A 76 -16.92 24.92 31.00
CA PHE A 76 -17.19 25.40 29.66
C PHE A 76 -16.63 24.39 28.66
N VAL A 77 -17.43 23.91 27.71
CA VAL A 77 -17.01 22.93 26.70
C VAL A 77 -17.55 23.31 25.32
N THR A 78 -16.75 23.15 24.27
CA THR A 78 -17.15 23.60 22.92
C THR A 78 -18.25 22.75 22.29
N LEU A 79 -18.46 21.52 22.74
CA LEU A 79 -19.48 20.60 22.25
C LEU A 79 -20.33 20.07 23.40
N GLU A 80 -21.61 19.81 23.16
CA GLU A 80 -22.50 19.20 24.14
C GLU A 80 -21.91 17.89 24.69
N PRO A 81 -21.87 17.71 26.03
CA PRO A 81 -21.25 16.55 26.64
C PRO A 81 -22.03 15.26 26.36
N CYS A 82 -21.31 14.18 26.07
CA CYS A 82 -21.89 12.85 25.93
C CYS A 82 -22.29 12.26 27.30
N ALA A 83 -23.00 11.12 27.31
CA ALA A 83 -23.47 10.49 28.54
C ALA A 83 -22.36 10.21 29.58
N MET A 84 -21.17 9.82 29.13
CA MET A 84 -20.00 9.61 29.99
C MET A 84 -19.54 10.91 30.67
N CYS A 85 -19.32 11.97 29.87
CA CYS A 85 -18.88 13.26 30.38
C CYS A 85 -19.93 13.86 31.32
N SER A 86 -21.22 13.79 30.96
CA SER A 86 -22.33 14.25 31.80
C SER A 86 -22.40 13.51 33.13
N GLY A 87 -22.21 12.18 33.15
CA GLY A 87 -22.10 11.42 34.40
C GLY A 87 -20.93 11.90 35.28
N ALA A 88 -19.76 12.11 34.67
CA ALA A 88 -18.59 12.63 35.40
C ALA A 88 -18.81 14.04 35.97
N ILE A 89 -19.46 14.93 35.21
CA ILE A 89 -19.84 16.29 35.64
C ILE A 89 -20.73 16.23 36.89
N LEU A 90 -21.76 15.37 36.88
CA LEU A 90 -22.66 15.20 38.03
C LEU A 90 -21.93 14.63 39.25
N HIS A 91 -21.05 13.64 39.06
CA HIS A 91 -20.23 13.09 40.14
C HIS A 91 -19.23 14.11 40.72
N ALA A 92 -18.71 15.01 39.89
CA ALA A 92 -17.83 16.10 40.29
C ALA A 92 -18.57 17.26 40.97
N ARG A 93 -19.91 17.28 40.94
CA ARG A 93 -20.76 18.31 41.59
C ARG A 93 -20.50 19.73 41.09
N LEU A 94 -20.27 19.87 39.78
CA LEU A 94 -20.17 21.19 39.18
C LEU A 94 -21.48 21.97 39.38
N ALA A 95 -21.36 23.28 39.59
CA ALA A 95 -22.51 24.15 39.70
C ALA A 95 -23.23 24.25 38.34
N ARG A 96 -22.45 24.44 37.26
CA ARG A 96 -22.95 24.55 35.89
C ARG A 96 -22.04 23.85 34.89
N VAL A 97 -22.65 23.34 33.82
CA VAL A 97 -22.00 23.04 32.54
C VAL A 97 -22.57 23.96 31.47
N ILE A 98 -21.68 24.65 30.78
CA ILE A 98 -21.99 25.57 29.69
C ILE A 98 -21.36 24.98 28.43
N TYR A 99 -22.16 24.73 27.41
CA TYR A 99 -21.68 24.16 26.16
C TYR A 99 -21.98 25.03 24.94
N GLY A 100 -21.10 24.94 23.95
CA GLY A 100 -21.21 25.68 22.70
C GLY A 100 -22.22 25.05 21.74
N ALA A 101 -21.74 24.17 20.86
CA ALA A 101 -22.57 23.53 19.85
C ALA A 101 -23.32 22.31 20.41
N PRO A 102 -24.57 22.05 19.97
CA PRO A 102 -25.27 20.79 20.29
C PRO A 102 -24.62 19.59 19.58
N ASP A 103 -24.76 18.40 20.16
CA ASP A 103 -24.34 17.14 19.53
C ASP A 103 -25.54 16.23 19.28
N SER A 104 -26.03 16.23 18.03
CA SER A 104 -27.19 15.43 17.60
C SER A 104 -26.95 13.92 17.60
N LYS A 105 -25.70 13.46 17.76
CA LYS A 105 -25.36 12.03 17.74
C LYS A 105 -25.15 11.44 19.11
N THR A 106 -24.53 12.19 20.03
CA THR A 106 -24.18 11.65 21.36
C THR A 106 -24.49 12.57 22.54
N GLY A 107 -24.98 13.79 22.29
CA GLY A 107 -25.23 14.80 23.31
C GLY A 107 -26.26 14.37 24.36
N ALA A 108 -25.88 14.50 25.64
CA ALA A 108 -26.67 14.06 26.79
C ALA A 108 -27.15 15.22 27.68
N ALA A 109 -27.18 16.45 27.15
CA ALA A 109 -27.71 17.65 27.82
C ALA A 109 -28.98 18.20 27.15
N GLY A 110 -29.57 17.46 26.21
CA GLY A 110 -30.79 17.85 25.52
C GLY A 110 -30.94 17.26 24.10
N SER A 111 -29.86 16.88 23.43
CA SER A 111 -29.94 16.41 22.03
C SER A 111 -30.45 14.98 21.89
N VAL A 112 -29.75 13.99 22.46
CA VAL A 112 -30.15 12.57 22.41
C VAL A 112 -30.89 12.17 23.67
N MET A 113 -30.40 12.64 24.82
CA MET A 113 -31.03 12.49 26.13
C MET A 113 -30.66 13.70 26.99
N ASN A 114 -31.29 13.83 28.16
CA ASN A 114 -30.96 14.89 29.11
C ASN A 114 -30.75 14.32 30.50
N LEU A 115 -29.48 14.05 30.85
CA LEU A 115 -29.12 13.55 32.19
C LEU A 115 -29.21 14.65 33.26
N PHE A 116 -29.08 15.92 32.88
CA PHE A 116 -29.20 17.06 33.81
C PHE A 116 -30.65 17.36 34.21
N ALA A 117 -31.63 16.82 33.48
CA ALA A 117 -33.05 16.93 33.82
C ALA A 117 -33.58 15.74 34.64
N GLU A 118 -32.77 14.70 34.87
CA GLU A 118 -33.20 13.49 35.59
C GLU A 118 -33.15 13.70 37.11
N GLN A 119 -34.33 13.89 37.70
CA GLN A 119 -34.47 14.16 39.14
C GLN A 119 -34.10 12.99 40.05
N ARG A 120 -34.06 11.75 39.52
CA ARG A 120 -33.63 10.57 40.29
C ARG A 120 -32.12 10.53 40.53
N LEU A 121 -31.33 11.31 39.78
CA LEU A 121 -29.89 11.42 40.01
C LEU A 121 -29.63 12.33 41.21
N ASN A 122 -28.70 11.92 42.08
CA ASN A 122 -28.48 12.54 43.39
C ASN A 122 -28.02 14.00 43.27
N HIS A 123 -26.99 14.27 42.48
CA HIS A 123 -26.43 15.60 42.30
C HIS A 123 -27.06 16.29 41.10
N GLN A 124 -27.25 17.60 41.21
CA GLN A 124 -27.92 18.42 40.20
C GLN A 124 -26.96 19.51 39.76
N THR A 125 -26.73 19.60 38.45
CA THR A 125 -25.85 20.58 37.80
C THR A 125 -26.67 21.31 36.76
N GLY A 126 -26.63 22.64 36.75
CA GLY A 126 -27.31 23.43 35.72
C GLY A 126 -26.64 23.25 34.36
N ALA A 127 -27.42 23.02 33.30
CA ALA A 127 -26.91 22.92 31.94
C ALA A 127 -27.40 24.09 31.08
N GLN A 128 -26.49 24.73 30.35
CA GLN A 128 -26.79 25.81 29.42
C GLN A 128 -26.05 25.57 28.11
N GLY A 129 -26.80 25.41 27.02
CA GLY A 129 -26.25 25.34 25.67
C GLY A 129 -26.27 26.68 24.95
N GLY A 130 -25.58 26.74 23.81
CA GLY A 130 -25.74 27.82 22.84
C GLY A 130 -24.67 28.91 22.92
N VAL A 131 -23.73 28.86 23.87
CA VAL A 131 -22.73 29.93 24.03
C VAL A 131 -21.67 29.80 22.93
N LEU A 132 -21.61 30.79 22.03
CA LEU A 132 -20.77 30.74 20.82
C LEU A 132 -21.00 29.45 20.00
N ALA A 133 -22.25 28.98 19.91
CA ALA A 133 -22.59 27.73 19.22
C ALA A 133 -22.13 27.70 17.76
N ASP A 134 -22.26 28.82 17.03
CA ASP A 134 -21.85 28.92 15.64
C ASP A 134 -20.33 28.77 15.49
N GLU A 135 -19.54 29.44 16.33
CA GLU A 135 -18.07 29.33 16.30
C GLU A 135 -17.59 27.93 16.67
N CYS A 136 -18.20 27.32 17.69
CA CYS A 136 -17.88 25.96 18.10
C CYS A 136 -18.27 24.93 17.05
N GLY A 137 -19.45 25.07 16.44
CA GLY A 137 -19.94 24.20 15.38
C GLY A 137 -19.12 24.33 14.10
N ALA A 138 -18.71 25.54 13.74
CA ALA A 138 -17.87 25.80 12.57
C ALA A 138 -16.52 25.07 12.67
N LEU A 139 -15.83 25.15 13.82
CA LEU A 139 -14.55 24.47 14.03
C LEU A 139 -14.67 22.94 13.84
N LEU A 140 -15.72 22.34 14.41
CA LEU A 140 -15.99 20.91 14.27
C LEU A 140 -16.33 20.52 12.83
N ALA A 141 -17.19 21.32 12.17
CA ALA A 141 -17.61 21.08 10.79
C ALA A 141 -16.43 21.16 9.82
N ASP A 142 -15.55 22.15 9.99
CA ASP A 142 -14.40 22.37 9.12
C ASP A 142 -13.34 21.28 9.29
N PHE A 143 -13.10 20.81 10.52
CA PHE A 143 -12.22 19.65 10.76
C PHE A 143 -12.68 18.40 9.98
N PHE A 144 -13.97 18.05 10.08
CA PHE A 144 -14.48 16.89 9.34
C PHE A 144 -14.60 17.15 7.83
N ARG A 145 -14.80 18.40 7.40
CA ARG A 145 -14.78 18.77 5.98
C ARG A 145 -13.39 18.54 5.39
N GLN A 146 -12.35 19.01 6.06
CA GLN A 146 -10.96 18.81 5.67
C GLN A 146 -10.62 17.31 5.60
N ARG A 147 -10.96 16.53 6.64
CA ARG A 147 -10.74 15.07 6.62
C ARG A 147 -11.46 14.35 5.48
N ARG A 148 -12.69 14.78 5.13
CA ARG A 148 -13.40 14.25 3.96
C ARG A 148 -12.75 14.66 2.64
N GLN A 149 -12.19 15.87 2.55
CA GLN A 149 -11.47 16.35 1.37
C GLN A 149 -10.16 15.59 1.19
N GLU A 150 -9.38 15.40 2.26
CA GLU A 150 -8.19 14.56 2.29
C GLU A 150 -8.52 13.13 1.86
N ALA A 151 -9.57 12.53 2.45
CA ALA A 151 -10.03 11.18 2.09
C ALA A 151 -10.49 11.07 0.63
N ARG A 152 -11.11 12.11 0.06
CA ARG A 152 -11.51 12.16 -1.35
C ARG A 152 -10.33 12.39 -2.29
N ALA A 153 -9.37 13.22 -1.90
CA ALA A 153 -8.13 13.42 -2.64
C ALA A 153 -7.29 12.12 -2.67
N SER A 154 -7.37 11.31 -1.61
CA SER A 154 -6.78 9.97 -1.58
C SER A 154 -7.68 8.86 -2.15
N ALA A 155 -8.96 9.15 -2.42
CA ALA A 155 -9.89 8.15 -2.96
C ALA A 155 -9.54 7.89 -4.42
N GLN A 156 -9.04 6.70 -4.69
CA GLN A 156 -8.69 6.24 -6.04
C GLN A 156 -9.84 5.39 -6.55
N PRO A 157 -10.80 5.97 -7.31
CA PRO A 157 -12.00 5.27 -7.75
C PRO A 157 -11.61 4.03 -8.55
N LEU A 158 -12.20 2.90 -8.19
CA LEU A 158 -12.04 1.66 -8.92
C LEU A 158 -12.90 1.73 -10.18
N ARG A 159 -12.29 1.47 -11.35
CA ARG A 159 -13.04 1.35 -12.60
C ARG A 159 -14.10 0.26 -12.52
N GLU A 160 -15.23 0.49 -13.17
CA GLU A 160 -16.36 -0.46 -13.18
C GLU A 160 -15.99 -1.83 -13.79
N ASP A 161 -15.02 -1.86 -14.71
CA ASP A 161 -14.53 -3.07 -15.37
C ASP A 161 -13.33 -3.72 -14.65
N ALA A 162 -12.99 -3.27 -13.45
CA ALA A 162 -11.88 -3.77 -12.65
C ALA A 162 -12.32 -4.20 -11.24
N LEU A 163 -11.46 -4.99 -10.60
CA LEU A 163 -11.55 -5.39 -9.20
C LEU A 163 -10.30 -4.95 -8.45
N ARG A 164 -10.46 -4.69 -7.16
CA ARG A 164 -9.36 -4.39 -6.24
C ARG A 164 -9.40 -5.38 -5.10
N THR A 165 -8.32 -6.13 -4.94
CA THR A 165 -8.20 -7.10 -3.86
C THR A 165 -8.30 -6.38 -2.51
N PRO A 166 -9.13 -6.83 -1.55
CA PRO A 166 -9.25 -6.20 -0.24
C PRO A 166 -7.90 -6.17 0.50
N GLU A 167 -7.58 -5.05 1.14
CA GLU A 167 -6.29 -4.84 1.82
C GLU A 167 -6.01 -5.88 2.91
N GLY A 168 -7.05 -6.34 3.60
CA GLY A 168 -6.96 -7.40 4.62
C GLY A 168 -6.37 -8.72 4.10
N ARG A 169 -6.34 -8.95 2.78
CA ARG A 169 -5.69 -10.12 2.17
C ARG A 169 -4.17 -10.08 2.25
N PHE A 170 -3.59 -8.90 2.47
CA PHE A 170 -2.14 -8.68 2.47
C PHE A 170 -1.57 -8.41 3.87
N VAL A 171 -2.37 -8.57 4.93
CA VAL A 171 -1.93 -8.38 6.32
C VAL A 171 -1.14 -9.60 6.78
N GLY A 172 0.02 -9.39 7.40
CA GLY A 172 0.80 -10.45 8.04
C GLY A 172 1.50 -11.41 7.08
N LEU A 173 1.78 -11.00 5.83
CA LEU A 173 2.46 -11.85 4.86
C LEU A 173 3.94 -12.10 5.28
N PRO A 174 4.42 -13.36 5.28
CA PRO A 174 5.79 -13.67 5.72
C PRO A 174 6.84 -12.95 4.88
N GLY A 175 7.80 -12.28 5.53
CA GLY A 175 8.91 -11.62 4.85
C GLY A 175 8.55 -10.41 4.00
N TYR A 176 7.31 -9.90 4.05
CA TYR A 176 6.85 -8.76 3.26
C TYR A 176 6.41 -7.62 4.18
N ARG A 177 7.31 -6.65 4.37
CA ARG A 177 7.20 -5.59 5.40
C ARG A 177 7.17 -4.16 4.84
N TRP A 178 7.04 -4.04 3.53
CA TRP A 178 7.17 -2.77 2.82
C TRP A 178 5.84 -2.07 2.66
N GLU A 179 5.88 -0.74 2.75
CA GLU A 179 4.71 0.11 2.54
C GLU A 179 4.32 0.10 1.05
N PRO A 180 3.01 0.04 0.74
CA PRO A 180 2.57 0.03 -0.64
C PRO A 180 2.64 1.43 -1.25
N HIS A 181 3.27 1.57 -2.42
CA HIS A 181 3.12 2.74 -3.27
C HIS A 181 2.17 2.44 -4.42
N PHE A 182 1.49 3.48 -4.92
CA PHE A 182 0.53 3.37 -6.01
C PHE A 182 0.68 4.49 -7.03
N VAL A 183 0.56 4.15 -8.31
CA VAL A 183 0.36 5.11 -9.41
C VAL A 183 -0.99 4.84 -10.08
N HIS A 184 -1.61 5.91 -10.59
CA HIS A 184 -2.89 5.87 -11.30
C HIS A 184 -2.97 6.93 -12.41
N ASP A 185 -1.94 7.77 -12.50
CA ASP A 185 -1.79 8.90 -13.43
C ASP A 185 -1.03 8.51 -14.71
N LEU A 186 -0.66 7.24 -14.88
CA LEU A 186 -0.07 6.75 -16.13
C LEU A 186 -1.16 6.71 -17.22
N PRO A 187 -0.93 7.32 -18.40
CA PRO A 187 -1.92 7.34 -19.49
C PRO A 187 -2.49 5.96 -19.83
N SER A 188 -1.65 4.93 -19.92
CA SER A 188 -2.05 3.57 -20.29
C SER A 188 -2.83 2.85 -19.19
N LEU A 189 -2.75 3.27 -17.93
CA LEU A 189 -3.60 2.72 -16.88
C LEU A 189 -5.07 3.16 -17.06
N ALA A 190 -5.31 4.30 -17.72
CA ALA A 190 -6.65 4.82 -17.98
C ALA A 190 -7.55 4.76 -16.74
N GLY A 191 -7.03 5.18 -15.58
CA GLY A 191 -7.73 5.18 -14.27
C GLY A 191 -7.59 3.90 -13.43
N LEU A 192 -6.89 2.86 -13.90
CA LEU A 192 -6.48 1.74 -13.05
C LEU A 192 -5.39 2.16 -12.08
N ARG A 193 -5.38 1.54 -10.90
CA ARG A 193 -4.30 1.67 -9.94
C ARG A 193 -3.29 0.54 -10.10
N MET A 194 -2.02 0.91 -10.17
CA MET A 194 -0.90 -0.01 -10.15
C MET A 194 -0.10 0.16 -8.86
N HIS A 195 0.16 -0.95 -8.17
CA HIS A 195 1.03 -1.00 -7.00
C HIS A 195 2.49 -1.18 -7.40
N TYR A 196 3.39 -0.62 -6.60
CA TYR A 196 4.81 -0.89 -6.66
C TYR A 196 5.44 -0.73 -5.27
N LEU A 197 6.55 -1.42 -5.04
CA LEU A 197 7.49 -1.09 -3.97
C LEU A 197 8.50 -0.07 -4.50
N ASP A 198 8.91 0.87 -3.65
CA ASP A 198 9.96 1.86 -3.92
C ASP A 198 10.77 2.10 -2.64
N GLU A 199 11.81 1.31 -2.47
CA GLU A 199 12.56 1.19 -1.24
C GLU A 199 14.00 1.64 -1.42
N GLY A 200 14.61 2.15 -0.36
CA GLY A 200 15.97 2.69 -0.39
C GLY A 200 16.05 4.15 -0.86
N PRO A 201 17.25 4.75 -0.84
CA PRO A 201 17.45 6.16 -1.18
C PRO A 201 17.24 6.40 -2.68
N ARG A 202 16.56 7.50 -3.05
CA ARG A 202 16.32 7.83 -4.48
C ARG A 202 17.57 8.26 -5.22
N ASP A 203 18.58 8.72 -4.50
CA ASP A 203 19.93 9.07 -4.95
C ASP A 203 20.93 7.90 -4.79
N ALA A 204 20.43 6.67 -4.62
CA ALA A 204 21.23 5.47 -4.63
C ALA A 204 22.08 5.34 -5.92
N PRO A 205 23.27 4.72 -5.85
CA PRO A 205 24.13 4.54 -7.02
C PRO A 205 23.53 3.58 -8.07
N LEU A 206 22.65 2.66 -7.66
CA LEU A 206 21.95 1.74 -8.54
C LEU A 206 20.46 1.66 -8.16
N THR A 207 19.61 1.47 -9.18
CA THR A 207 18.20 1.11 -8.99
C THR A 207 17.93 -0.30 -9.51
N TRP A 208 17.49 -1.20 -8.63
CA TRP A 208 17.09 -2.56 -9.01
C TRP A 208 15.61 -2.58 -9.40
N LEU A 209 15.32 -2.61 -10.69
CA LEU A 209 13.94 -2.73 -11.21
C LEU A 209 13.57 -4.21 -11.31
N CYS A 210 12.75 -4.69 -10.39
CA CYS A 210 12.41 -6.10 -10.23
C CYS A 210 11.04 -6.42 -10.84
N LEU A 211 11.03 -7.05 -12.02
CA LEU A 211 9.81 -7.37 -12.76
C LEU A 211 9.42 -8.84 -12.54
N HIS A 212 8.25 -9.09 -11.98
CA HIS A 212 7.73 -10.44 -11.76
C HIS A 212 7.04 -10.98 -13.03
N GLY A 213 6.79 -12.29 -13.06
CA GLY A 213 5.98 -12.94 -14.08
C GLY A 213 4.64 -13.49 -13.58
N ASN A 214 4.04 -14.38 -14.35
CA ASN A 214 2.77 -15.04 -14.04
C ASN A 214 3.03 -16.36 -13.29
N PRO A 215 2.30 -16.69 -12.21
CA PRO A 215 1.23 -15.96 -11.54
C PRO A 215 1.70 -15.17 -10.29
N ALA A 216 2.95 -14.70 -10.31
CA ALA A 216 3.59 -14.07 -9.16
C ALA A 216 3.21 -12.58 -9.01
N TRP A 217 3.85 -11.92 -8.04
CA TRP A 217 3.81 -10.47 -7.82
C TRP A 217 5.09 -10.04 -7.09
N SER A 218 5.25 -8.77 -6.71
CA SER A 218 6.46 -8.24 -6.04
C SER A 218 6.92 -9.04 -4.82
N TYR A 219 6.03 -9.79 -4.17
CA TYR A 219 6.34 -10.76 -3.11
C TYR A 219 7.42 -11.79 -3.51
N LEU A 220 7.53 -12.11 -4.80
CA LEU A 220 8.57 -13.00 -5.35
C LEU A 220 9.98 -12.51 -5.08
N TYR A 221 10.17 -11.20 -4.98
CA TYR A 221 11.47 -10.60 -4.73
C TYR A 221 11.77 -10.40 -3.23
N ARG A 222 10.91 -10.85 -2.31
CA ARG A 222 11.04 -10.58 -0.86
C ARG A 222 12.36 -11.03 -0.23
N THR A 223 12.99 -12.06 -0.79
CA THR A 223 14.29 -12.60 -0.32
C THR A 223 15.48 -11.86 -0.94
N MET A 224 15.28 -11.19 -2.07
CA MET A 224 16.32 -10.45 -2.81
C MET A 224 16.37 -8.98 -2.40
N ILE A 225 15.21 -8.34 -2.21
CA ILE A 225 15.08 -6.92 -1.86
C ILE A 225 15.97 -6.54 -0.64
N PRO A 226 15.97 -7.28 0.49
CA PRO A 226 16.80 -6.92 1.64
C PRO A 226 18.30 -6.88 1.33
N VAL A 227 18.78 -7.71 0.39
CA VAL A 227 20.19 -7.76 -0.01
C VAL A 227 20.58 -6.51 -0.79
N PHE A 228 19.73 -6.08 -1.72
CA PHE A 228 19.93 -4.84 -2.48
C PHE A 228 19.89 -3.61 -1.57
N LEU A 229 18.91 -3.55 -0.66
CA LEU A 229 18.81 -2.45 0.32
C LEU A 229 20.02 -2.41 1.27
N GLN A 230 20.53 -3.57 1.69
CA GLN A 230 21.75 -3.65 2.51
C GLN A 230 22.99 -3.14 1.76
N ALA A 231 22.99 -3.19 0.42
CA ALA A 231 24.05 -2.64 -0.40
C ALA A 231 24.02 -1.11 -0.51
N GLY A 232 22.95 -0.46 -0.02
CA GLY A 232 22.71 0.98 -0.15
C GLY A 232 21.96 1.37 -1.43
N ASP A 233 21.43 0.40 -2.16
CA ASP A 233 20.79 0.63 -3.45
C ASP A 233 19.27 0.88 -3.31
N ARG A 234 18.67 1.44 -4.37
CA ARG A 234 17.22 1.59 -4.49
C ARG A 234 16.61 0.33 -5.11
N VAL A 235 15.42 -0.07 -4.67
CA VAL A 235 14.68 -1.18 -5.28
C VAL A 235 13.27 -0.74 -5.66
N VAL A 236 12.92 -0.97 -6.92
CA VAL A 236 11.57 -0.73 -7.44
C VAL A 236 10.99 -2.05 -7.91
N ALA A 237 9.87 -2.48 -7.33
CA ALA A 237 9.22 -3.76 -7.66
C ALA A 237 7.73 -3.55 -7.95
N PRO A 238 7.33 -3.29 -9.21
CA PRO A 238 5.94 -3.14 -9.59
C PRO A 238 5.16 -4.46 -9.55
N ASP A 239 3.88 -4.38 -9.20
CA ASP A 239 2.91 -5.44 -9.49
C ASP A 239 2.24 -5.14 -10.85
N LEU A 240 2.41 -6.03 -11.83
CA LEU A 240 1.70 -5.94 -13.10
C LEU A 240 0.18 -5.85 -12.88
N VAL A 241 -0.50 -5.09 -13.72
CA VAL A 241 -1.96 -4.96 -13.64
C VAL A 241 -2.61 -6.34 -13.81
N GLY A 242 -3.52 -6.72 -12.91
CA GLY A 242 -4.02 -8.09 -12.79
C GLY A 242 -3.36 -8.93 -11.69
N PHE A 243 -2.24 -8.49 -11.09
CA PHE A 243 -1.48 -9.21 -10.08
C PHE A 243 -1.34 -8.42 -8.78
N GLY A 244 -0.84 -9.08 -7.73
CA GLY A 244 -0.47 -8.44 -6.47
C GLY A 244 -1.53 -7.50 -5.89
N LYS A 245 -1.11 -6.29 -5.50
CA LYS A 245 -1.98 -5.22 -4.98
C LYS A 245 -2.51 -4.27 -6.07
N SER A 246 -2.10 -4.45 -7.33
CA SER A 246 -2.63 -3.72 -8.47
C SER A 246 -4.09 -4.09 -8.75
N ASP A 247 -4.81 -3.15 -9.37
CA ASP A 247 -6.16 -3.38 -9.87
C ASP A 247 -6.16 -4.51 -10.92
N LYS A 248 -7.30 -5.19 -11.04
CA LYS A 248 -7.43 -6.40 -11.85
C LYS A 248 -8.62 -6.24 -12.81
N PRO A 249 -8.37 -6.00 -14.10
CA PRO A 249 -9.41 -6.03 -15.11
C PRO A 249 -10.19 -7.35 -15.06
N LYS A 250 -11.52 -7.29 -15.18
CA LYS A 250 -12.40 -8.46 -15.04
C LYS A 250 -12.33 -9.42 -16.24
N ARG A 251 -11.86 -8.94 -17.40
CA ARG A 251 -11.89 -9.66 -18.68
C ARG A 251 -10.49 -9.95 -19.19
N ASP A 252 -10.28 -11.16 -19.68
CA ASP A 252 -9.01 -11.65 -20.19
C ASP A 252 -8.51 -10.77 -21.35
N ALA A 253 -9.41 -10.35 -22.24
CA ALA A 253 -9.13 -9.48 -23.39
C ALA A 253 -8.69 -8.05 -23.02
N ALA A 254 -8.74 -7.66 -21.74
CA ALA A 254 -8.16 -6.39 -21.29
C ALA A 254 -6.63 -6.44 -21.20
N HIS A 255 -6.03 -7.64 -21.24
CA HIS A 255 -4.59 -7.83 -21.20
C HIS A 255 -4.06 -8.03 -22.63
N SER A 256 -3.01 -7.28 -22.97
CA SER A 256 -2.23 -7.47 -24.20
C SER A 256 -0.75 -7.25 -23.90
N PHE A 257 0.14 -7.80 -24.73
CA PHE A 257 1.59 -7.65 -24.55
C PHE A 257 1.96 -6.18 -24.66
N GLY A 258 1.50 -5.53 -25.74
CA GLY A 258 1.79 -4.12 -26.01
C GLY A 258 1.35 -3.20 -24.87
N TRP A 259 0.18 -3.46 -24.28
CA TRP A 259 -0.34 -2.64 -23.18
C TRP A 259 0.45 -2.80 -21.89
N HIS A 260 0.77 -4.02 -21.46
CA HIS A 260 1.60 -4.23 -20.26
C HIS A 260 3.00 -3.63 -20.41
N ARG A 261 3.59 -3.76 -21.61
CA ARG A 261 4.87 -3.12 -21.93
C ARG A 261 4.77 -1.60 -21.80
N GLN A 262 3.73 -1.00 -22.38
CA GLN A 262 3.54 0.45 -22.35
C GLN A 262 3.39 0.98 -20.92
N VAL A 263 2.63 0.28 -20.07
CA VAL A 263 2.49 0.64 -18.64
C VAL A 263 3.85 0.62 -17.93
N LEU A 264 4.73 -0.35 -18.23
CA LEU A 264 6.07 -0.41 -17.65
C LEU A 264 6.99 0.73 -18.14
N LEU A 265 6.93 1.10 -19.42
CA LEU A 265 7.66 2.25 -19.95
C LEU A 265 7.24 3.54 -19.26
N GLU A 266 5.93 3.77 -19.15
CA GLU A 266 5.37 4.93 -18.47
C GLU A 266 5.76 4.96 -16.98
N LEU A 267 5.82 3.80 -16.31
CA LEU A 267 6.28 3.72 -14.92
C LEU A 267 7.76 4.11 -14.78
N VAL A 268 8.62 3.60 -15.66
CA VAL A 268 10.07 3.92 -15.67
C VAL A 268 10.27 5.43 -15.85
N GLU A 269 9.55 6.04 -16.79
CA GLU A 269 9.59 7.49 -17.02
C GLU A 269 9.01 8.28 -15.83
N ARG A 270 7.86 7.86 -15.31
CA ARG A 270 7.13 8.54 -14.23
C ARG A 270 7.90 8.60 -12.92
N LEU A 271 8.71 7.57 -12.65
CA LEU A 271 9.58 7.50 -11.47
C LEU A 271 11.00 8.03 -11.75
N ASP A 272 11.26 8.44 -12.99
CA ASP A 272 12.56 8.82 -13.53
C ASP A 272 13.66 7.85 -13.10
N LEU A 273 13.47 6.56 -13.38
CA LEU A 273 14.43 5.55 -12.98
C LEU A 273 15.72 5.69 -13.80
N GLN A 274 16.84 5.79 -13.10
CA GLN A 274 18.19 5.94 -13.63
C GLN A 274 19.08 4.85 -13.04
N ASP A 275 20.23 4.63 -13.69
CA ASP A 275 21.23 3.65 -13.29
C ASP A 275 20.65 2.25 -12.98
N VAL A 276 19.73 1.80 -13.85
CA VAL A 276 18.88 0.64 -13.62
C VAL A 276 19.64 -0.66 -13.84
N ILE A 277 19.58 -1.55 -12.84
CA ILE A 277 19.78 -2.98 -13.03
C ILE A 277 18.41 -3.63 -13.18
N LEU A 278 18.10 -4.08 -14.39
CA LEU A 278 16.82 -4.71 -14.69
C LEU A 278 16.86 -6.18 -14.28
N VAL A 279 16.03 -6.55 -13.31
CA VAL A 279 15.92 -7.91 -12.75
C VAL A 279 14.66 -8.57 -13.29
N VAL A 280 14.81 -9.67 -14.04
CA VAL A 280 13.73 -10.28 -14.81
C VAL A 280 13.64 -11.79 -14.68
N GLN A 281 12.42 -12.29 -14.77
CA GLN A 281 12.06 -13.72 -14.81
C GLN A 281 10.66 -13.86 -15.43
N ASP A 282 10.39 -14.95 -16.14
CA ASP A 282 9.12 -15.25 -16.80
C ASP A 282 8.58 -14.02 -17.58
N TRP A 283 7.30 -13.64 -17.43
CA TRP A 283 6.70 -12.49 -18.09
C TRP A 283 7.38 -11.16 -17.77
N GLY A 284 8.02 -11.06 -16.61
CA GLY A 284 8.88 -9.93 -16.28
C GLY A 284 10.05 -9.79 -17.26
N GLY A 285 10.56 -10.89 -17.81
CA GLY A 285 11.57 -10.86 -18.86
C GLY A 285 11.01 -10.77 -20.27
N LEU A 286 9.87 -11.41 -20.58
CA LEU A 286 9.22 -11.22 -21.88
C LEU A 286 8.92 -9.74 -22.16
N LEU A 287 8.43 -9.02 -21.15
CA LEU A 287 8.18 -7.58 -21.23
C LEU A 287 9.46 -6.78 -20.99
N GLY A 288 10.16 -7.06 -19.89
CA GLY A 288 11.30 -6.28 -19.41
C GLY A 288 12.46 -6.20 -20.38
N LEU A 289 12.81 -7.30 -21.05
CA LEU A 289 13.93 -7.32 -22.01
C LEU A 289 13.67 -6.45 -23.24
N THR A 290 12.43 -5.98 -23.44
CA THR A 290 12.06 -5.04 -24.52
C THR A 290 12.11 -3.57 -24.11
N LEU A 291 12.36 -3.25 -22.84
CA LEU A 291 12.39 -1.87 -22.34
C LEU A 291 13.72 -1.15 -22.63
N PRO A 292 14.91 -1.77 -22.49
CA PRO A 292 16.18 -1.06 -22.64
C PRO A 292 16.41 -0.40 -24.00
N MET A 293 15.79 -0.91 -25.07
CA MET A 293 15.97 -0.34 -26.42
C MET A 293 15.32 1.04 -26.60
N GLU A 294 14.38 1.44 -25.73
CA GLU A 294 13.70 2.75 -25.80
C GLU A 294 14.55 3.87 -25.20
N ALA A 295 15.24 3.58 -24.09
CA ALA A 295 16.08 4.52 -23.36
C ALA A 295 17.34 3.83 -22.82
N PRO A 296 18.28 3.40 -23.68
CA PRO A 296 19.44 2.58 -23.30
C PRO A 296 20.28 3.19 -22.17
N GLU A 297 20.38 4.51 -22.12
CA GLU A 297 21.15 5.26 -21.14
C GLU A 297 20.68 5.08 -19.70
N ARG A 298 19.40 4.72 -19.49
CA ARG A 298 18.84 4.46 -18.15
C ARG A 298 19.31 3.13 -17.57
N TYR A 299 19.83 2.20 -18.38
CA TYR A 299 20.09 0.82 -17.97
C TYR A 299 21.58 0.51 -17.93
N ARG A 300 22.06 0.11 -16.74
CA ARG A 300 23.46 -0.27 -16.49
C ARG A 300 23.67 -1.77 -16.61
N GLY A 301 22.64 -2.56 -16.36
CA GLY A 301 22.79 -4.00 -16.37
C GLY A 301 21.49 -4.80 -16.39
N LEU A 302 21.63 -6.11 -16.63
CA LEU A 302 20.56 -7.10 -16.63
C LEU A 302 20.90 -8.23 -15.66
N LEU A 303 20.02 -8.51 -14.70
CA LEU A 303 20.00 -9.75 -13.94
C LEU A 303 18.87 -10.64 -14.48
N VAL A 304 19.24 -11.65 -15.28
CA VAL A 304 18.29 -12.46 -16.04
C VAL A 304 18.13 -13.84 -15.38
N MET A 305 16.94 -14.16 -14.92
CA MET A 305 16.52 -15.49 -14.47
C MET A 305 15.55 -16.10 -15.50
N ASN A 306 15.18 -17.38 -15.30
CA ASN A 306 14.37 -18.19 -16.23
C ASN A 306 13.29 -17.40 -16.98
N THR A 307 13.58 -17.06 -18.23
CA THR A 307 12.76 -16.23 -19.12
C THR A 307 13.14 -16.49 -20.58
N THR A 308 12.50 -15.80 -21.52
CA THR A 308 12.90 -15.76 -22.93
C THR A 308 12.51 -14.43 -23.57
N LEU A 309 12.95 -14.21 -24.81
CA LEU A 309 12.29 -13.32 -25.77
C LEU A 309 11.41 -14.16 -26.69
N ALA A 310 10.13 -13.85 -26.75
CA ALA A 310 9.17 -14.55 -27.59
C ALA A 310 9.04 -13.82 -28.94
N THR A 311 9.92 -14.15 -29.89
CA THR A 311 9.96 -13.46 -31.19
C THR A 311 8.92 -13.97 -32.19
N GLY A 312 8.27 -15.11 -31.93
CA GLY A 312 7.35 -15.75 -32.88
C GLY A 312 8.03 -16.38 -34.10
N ASP A 313 9.36 -16.31 -34.22
CA ASP A 313 10.11 -16.87 -35.36
C ASP A 313 10.46 -18.36 -35.17
N ALA A 314 10.32 -18.86 -33.94
CA ALA A 314 10.60 -20.23 -33.55
C ALA A 314 9.48 -20.75 -32.63
N PRO A 315 9.20 -22.07 -32.65
CA PRO A 315 8.18 -22.64 -31.79
C PRO A 315 8.56 -22.48 -30.31
N LEU A 316 7.55 -22.27 -29.47
CA LEU A 316 7.73 -22.27 -28.01
C LEU A 316 8.18 -23.65 -27.52
N SER A 317 8.85 -23.68 -26.37
CA SER A 317 9.36 -24.93 -25.80
C SER A 317 8.21 -25.92 -25.53
N PRO A 318 8.44 -27.24 -25.66
CA PRO A 318 7.43 -28.25 -25.30
C PRO A 318 6.89 -28.07 -23.88
N GLY A 319 7.77 -27.67 -22.94
CA GLY A 319 7.41 -27.35 -21.57
C GLY A 319 6.43 -26.18 -21.44
N PHE A 320 6.66 -25.11 -22.21
CA PHE A 320 5.73 -23.98 -22.28
C PHE A 320 4.38 -24.37 -22.88
N LEU A 321 4.37 -25.14 -23.97
CA LEU A 321 3.13 -25.61 -24.58
C LEU A 321 2.30 -26.47 -23.60
N ALA A 322 2.96 -27.35 -22.84
CA ALA A 322 2.31 -28.14 -21.79
C ALA A 322 1.77 -27.28 -20.64
N TRP A 323 2.53 -26.25 -20.22
CA TRP A 323 2.07 -25.26 -19.24
C TRP A 323 0.82 -24.51 -19.73
N ARG A 324 0.86 -24.00 -20.96
CA ARG A 324 -0.27 -23.28 -21.59
C ARG A 324 -1.52 -24.15 -21.66
N GLU A 325 -1.37 -25.41 -22.06
CA GLU A 325 -2.48 -26.38 -22.08
C GLU A 325 -3.04 -26.66 -20.67
N MET A 326 -2.16 -26.79 -19.67
CA MET A 326 -2.58 -26.98 -18.28
C MET A 326 -3.40 -25.79 -17.76
N CYS A 327 -2.96 -24.56 -18.01
CA CYS A 327 -3.73 -23.36 -17.66
C CYS A 327 -5.09 -23.30 -18.35
N ALA A 328 -5.17 -23.68 -19.63
CA ALA A 328 -6.43 -23.73 -20.37
C ALA A 328 -7.39 -24.79 -19.81
N LYS A 329 -6.88 -25.97 -19.41
CA LYS A 329 -7.69 -27.04 -18.80
C LYS A 329 -8.10 -26.75 -17.36
N ASN A 330 -7.30 -25.97 -16.63
CA ASN A 330 -7.53 -25.64 -15.23
C ASN A 330 -7.46 -24.11 -14.98
N PRO A 331 -8.44 -23.32 -15.46
CA PRO A 331 -8.41 -21.86 -15.35
C PRO A 331 -8.51 -21.34 -13.91
N ALA A 332 -8.83 -22.21 -12.95
CA ALA A 332 -8.90 -21.92 -11.52
C ALA A 332 -7.80 -22.62 -10.71
N PHE A 333 -6.66 -22.92 -11.35
CA PHE A 333 -5.53 -23.57 -10.69
C PHE A 333 -5.12 -22.83 -9.41
N ASP A 334 -4.78 -23.60 -8.38
CA ASP A 334 -4.36 -23.05 -7.09
C ASP A 334 -2.92 -22.55 -7.19
N VAL A 335 -2.74 -21.23 -7.02
CA VAL A 335 -1.44 -20.58 -7.13
C VAL A 335 -0.52 -20.99 -5.98
N ALA A 336 -1.04 -21.12 -4.76
CA ALA A 336 -0.25 -21.57 -3.61
C ALA A 336 0.26 -23.00 -3.84
N ARG A 337 -0.60 -23.88 -4.36
CA ARG A 337 -0.21 -25.27 -4.68
C ARG A 337 0.83 -25.34 -5.80
N LEU A 338 0.76 -24.44 -6.78
CA LEU A 338 1.78 -24.34 -7.82
C LEU A 338 3.15 -23.99 -7.22
N PHE A 339 3.21 -22.97 -6.36
CA PHE A 339 4.45 -22.58 -5.69
C PHE A 339 4.98 -23.68 -4.76
N ALA A 340 4.12 -24.32 -3.97
CA ALA A 340 4.51 -25.42 -3.08
C ALA A 340 5.11 -26.61 -3.85
N ARG A 341 4.60 -26.90 -5.06
CA ARG A 341 5.13 -27.98 -5.90
C ARG A 341 6.52 -27.64 -6.46
N GLY A 342 6.75 -26.39 -6.83
CA GLY A 342 8.03 -25.94 -7.40
C GLY A 342 9.09 -25.58 -6.36
N ASN A 343 8.68 -25.35 -5.11
CA ASN A 343 9.53 -24.86 -4.02
C ASN A 343 9.18 -25.58 -2.71
N PRO A 344 9.59 -26.85 -2.54
CA PRO A 344 9.19 -27.68 -1.39
C PRO A 344 9.75 -27.18 -0.05
N HIS A 345 10.71 -26.25 -0.06
CA HIS A 345 11.27 -25.61 1.13
C HIS A 345 10.39 -24.48 1.70
N MET A 346 9.45 -23.95 0.92
CA MET A 346 8.58 -22.87 1.35
C MET A 346 7.54 -23.34 2.38
N SER A 347 7.24 -22.48 3.34
CA SER A 347 6.15 -22.70 4.28
C SER A 347 4.77 -22.59 3.62
N PRO A 348 3.72 -23.21 4.18
CA PRO A 348 2.35 -23.03 3.72
C PRO A 348 1.91 -21.57 3.66
N GLU A 349 2.34 -20.73 4.60
CA GLU A 349 2.02 -19.31 4.67
C GLU A 349 2.66 -18.51 3.53
N GLU A 350 3.93 -18.81 3.18
CA GLU A 350 4.60 -18.21 2.01
C GLU A 350 3.93 -18.63 0.71
N CYS A 351 3.54 -19.90 0.57
CA CYS A 351 2.77 -20.34 -0.59
C CYS A 351 1.41 -19.63 -0.65
N ALA A 352 0.71 -19.48 0.48
CA ALA A 352 -0.58 -18.80 0.56
C ALA A 352 -0.50 -17.32 0.18
N ALA A 353 0.65 -16.65 0.40
CA ALA A 353 0.88 -15.26 -0.01
C ALA A 353 0.74 -15.06 -1.53
N TYR A 354 1.06 -16.07 -2.34
CA TYR A 354 0.85 -16.02 -3.79
C TYR A 354 -0.61 -16.14 -4.22
N ASN A 355 -1.46 -16.72 -3.38
CA ASN A 355 -2.89 -16.82 -3.62
C ASN A 355 -3.67 -15.64 -3.01
N ALA A 356 -3.03 -14.80 -2.18
CA ALA A 356 -3.63 -13.62 -1.57
C ALA A 356 -4.30 -12.66 -2.57
N PRO A 357 -3.69 -12.35 -3.74
CA PRO A 357 -4.27 -11.47 -4.75
C PRO A 357 -5.59 -11.95 -5.38
N PHE A 358 -5.90 -13.25 -5.25
CA PHE A 358 -6.88 -13.96 -6.08
C PHE A 358 -8.03 -14.60 -5.26
N PRO A 359 -8.85 -13.81 -4.55
CA PRO A 359 -9.89 -14.33 -3.65
C PRO A 359 -11.02 -15.07 -4.38
N ASP A 360 -11.30 -14.73 -5.65
CA ASP A 360 -12.37 -15.32 -6.45
C ASP A 360 -11.97 -15.40 -7.95
N ALA A 361 -12.88 -15.95 -8.77
CA ALA A 361 -12.67 -16.13 -10.21
C ALA A 361 -12.51 -14.81 -10.99
N GLY A 362 -13.12 -13.72 -10.50
CA GLY A 362 -13.06 -12.41 -11.14
C GLY A 362 -11.67 -11.79 -11.05
N HIS A 363 -10.94 -12.05 -9.96
CA HIS A 363 -9.57 -11.57 -9.78
C HIS A 363 -8.54 -12.35 -10.62
N ARG A 364 -8.93 -13.41 -11.33
CA ARG A 364 -8.03 -14.36 -12.01
C ARG A 364 -7.95 -14.18 -13.53
N ALA A 365 -8.47 -13.09 -14.08
CA ALA A 365 -8.45 -12.84 -15.53
C ALA A 365 -7.02 -12.86 -16.12
N ALA A 366 -6.07 -12.23 -15.43
CA ALA A 366 -4.67 -12.22 -15.87
C ALA A 366 -4.05 -13.62 -15.91
N LEU A 367 -4.41 -14.51 -14.97
CA LEU A 367 -3.90 -15.89 -14.93
C LEU A 367 -4.31 -16.70 -16.15
N ARG A 368 -5.45 -16.35 -16.76
CA ARG A 368 -5.97 -16.98 -17.99
C ARG A 368 -5.44 -16.30 -19.25
N ALA A 369 -5.25 -14.98 -19.21
CA ALA A 369 -4.80 -14.21 -20.36
C ALA A 369 -3.30 -14.40 -20.66
N PHE A 370 -2.45 -14.48 -19.64
CA PHE A 370 -1.00 -14.49 -19.84
C PHE A 370 -0.48 -15.73 -20.61
N PRO A 371 -0.86 -16.99 -20.29
CA PRO A 371 -0.35 -18.14 -21.03
C PRO A 371 -0.58 -18.12 -22.55
N PRO A 372 -1.79 -17.82 -23.09
CA PRO A 372 -2.01 -17.73 -24.54
C PRO A 372 -1.45 -16.46 -25.17
N MET A 373 -1.11 -15.43 -24.39
CA MET A 373 -0.52 -14.18 -24.90
C MET A 373 0.96 -14.30 -25.26
N VAL A 374 1.67 -15.37 -24.86
CA VAL A 374 3.08 -15.51 -25.24
C VAL A 374 3.18 -15.63 -26.77
N PRO A 375 3.90 -14.70 -27.45
CA PRO A 375 3.98 -14.71 -28.90
C PRO A 375 4.51 -16.03 -29.45
N ASP A 376 3.70 -16.76 -30.22
CA ASP A 376 4.07 -18.04 -30.85
C ASP A 376 4.03 -18.02 -32.39
N GLN A 377 3.69 -16.87 -32.97
CA GLN A 377 3.68 -16.62 -34.41
C GLN A 377 4.27 -15.24 -34.74
N PRO A 378 4.77 -15.01 -35.97
CA PRO A 378 5.42 -13.74 -36.31
C PRO A 378 4.53 -12.50 -36.20
N ASP A 379 3.22 -12.65 -36.36
CA ASP A 379 2.19 -11.61 -36.33
C ASP A 379 1.50 -11.46 -34.96
N ALA A 380 1.85 -12.31 -33.99
CA ALA A 380 1.31 -12.22 -32.63
C ALA A 380 1.70 -10.89 -31.95
N ASP A 381 0.79 -10.36 -31.12
CA ASP A 381 1.09 -9.17 -30.31
C ASP A 381 2.34 -9.40 -29.45
N GLY A 382 3.30 -8.48 -29.52
CA GLY A 382 4.60 -8.63 -28.86
C GLY A 382 5.72 -9.27 -29.69
N ALA A 383 5.42 -9.99 -30.78
CA ALA A 383 6.46 -10.68 -31.57
C ALA A 383 7.44 -9.71 -32.25
N ALA A 384 6.90 -8.67 -32.91
CA ALA A 384 7.71 -7.68 -33.62
C ALA A 384 8.64 -6.89 -32.68
N VAL A 385 8.11 -6.43 -31.55
CA VAL A 385 8.90 -5.69 -30.54
C VAL A 385 9.92 -6.62 -29.86
N SER A 386 9.61 -7.91 -29.68
CA SER A 386 10.56 -8.90 -29.17
C SER A 386 11.72 -9.14 -30.15
N ARG A 387 11.47 -9.11 -31.47
CA ARG A 387 12.54 -9.15 -32.48
C ARG A 387 13.43 -7.91 -32.42
N GLN A 388 12.84 -6.72 -32.31
CA GLN A 388 13.60 -5.48 -32.13
C GLN A 388 14.48 -5.53 -30.87
N ALA A 389 13.94 -6.05 -29.76
CA ALA A 389 14.67 -6.24 -28.52
C ALA A 389 15.83 -7.25 -28.67
N ARG A 390 15.62 -8.38 -29.36
CA ARG A 390 16.68 -9.33 -29.71
C ARG A 390 17.80 -8.65 -30.50
N ASP A 391 17.44 -7.89 -31.53
CA ASP A 391 18.40 -7.24 -32.42
C ASP A 391 19.20 -6.15 -31.64
N PHE A 392 18.54 -5.40 -30.77
CA PHE A 392 19.19 -4.47 -29.85
C PHE A 392 20.14 -5.18 -28.86
N LEU A 393 19.67 -6.22 -28.16
CA LEU A 393 20.46 -6.96 -27.16
C LEU A 393 21.68 -7.67 -27.75
N SER A 394 21.61 -8.07 -29.02
CA SER A 394 22.71 -8.74 -29.71
C SER A 394 23.75 -7.78 -30.31
N SER A 395 23.33 -6.59 -30.74
CA SER A 395 24.21 -5.67 -31.48
C SER A 395 24.58 -4.39 -30.72
N GLN A 396 23.66 -3.83 -29.93
CA GLN A 396 23.78 -2.49 -29.36
C GLN A 396 23.90 -2.46 -27.84
N TRP A 397 23.42 -3.50 -27.14
CA TRP A 397 23.53 -3.59 -25.69
C TRP A 397 24.99 -3.50 -25.21
N SER A 398 25.22 -2.61 -24.26
CA SER A 398 26.55 -2.32 -23.70
C SER A 398 26.60 -2.41 -22.17
N GLY A 399 25.46 -2.58 -21.51
CA GLY A 399 25.42 -2.80 -20.07
C GLY A 399 25.92 -4.20 -19.69
N ARG A 400 26.14 -4.40 -18.40
CA ARG A 400 26.63 -5.69 -17.89
C ARG A 400 25.49 -6.68 -17.76
N THR A 401 25.74 -7.97 -17.94
CA THR A 401 24.71 -8.99 -17.79
C THR A 401 25.19 -10.07 -16.82
N LEU A 402 24.29 -10.50 -15.93
CA LEU A 402 24.43 -11.69 -15.10
C LEU A 402 23.20 -12.57 -15.34
N MET A 403 23.41 -13.87 -15.52
CA MET A 403 22.34 -14.81 -15.80
C MET A 403 22.35 -15.96 -14.80
N ALA A 404 21.17 -16.35 -14.33
CA ALA A 404 20.96 -17.51 -13.47
C ALA A 404 19.88 -18.43 -14.04
N ILE A 405 20.06 -19.75 -13.87
CA ILE A 405 19.16 -20.78 -14.37
C ILE A 405 18.73 -21.68 -13.22
N GLY A 406 17.43 -21.78 -12.96
CA GLY A 406 16.86 -22.85 -12.15
C GLY A 406 16.86 -24.16 -12.94
N ALA A 407 17.67 -25.12 -12.51
CA ALA A 407 17.91 -26.37 -13.23
C ALA A 407 16.68 -27.29 -13.30
N GLN A 408 15.73 -27.11 -12.38
CA GLN A 408 14.53 -27.94 -12.29
C GLN A 408 13.34 -27.35 -13.05
N ASP A 409 13.51 -26.22 -13.75
CA ASP A 409 12.44 -25.60 -14.50
C ASP A 409 12.08 -26.41 -15.76
N PRO A 410 10.85 -26.95 -15.84
CA PRO A 410 10.42 -27.72 -17.01
C PRO A 410 9.94 -26.83 -18.17
N VAL A 411 9.83 -25.51 -17.98
CA VAL A 411 9.21 -24.55 -18.92
C VAL A 411 10.27 -23.73 -19.65
N LEU A 412 11.03 -22.92 -18.89
CA LEU A 412 12.05 -21.98 -19.39
C LEU A 412 13.43 -22.33 -18.79
N GLY A 413 13.70 -23.62 -18.66
CA GLY A 413 14.95 -24.15 -18.10
C GLY A 413 16.17 -23.98 -19.01
N GLU A 414 17.20 -24.77 -18.75
CA GLU A 414 18.54 -24.59 -19.31
C GLU A 414 18.61 -24.45 -20.84
N PRO A 415 17.91 -25.24 -21.68
CA PRO A 415 17.97 -25.07 -23.13
C PRO A 415 17.49 -23.69 -23.60
N VAL A 416 16.40 -23.19 -23.00
CA VAL A 416 15.81 -21.89 -23.35
C VAL A 416 16.74 -20.76 -22.89
N MET A 417 17.24 -20.85 -21.66
CA MET A 417 18.13 -19.83 -21.11
C MET A 417 19.49 -19.78 -21.81
N ARG A 418 20.04 -20.92 -22.23
CA ARG A 418 21.28 -20.94 -23.04
C ARG A 418 21.08 -20.35 -24.43
N ALA A 419 19.92 -20.56 -25.04
CA ALA A 419 19.57 -19.88 -26.28
C ALA A 419 19.48 -18.36 -26.08
N LEU A 420 18.81 -17.91 -25.01
CA LEU A 420 18.75 -16.48 -24.66
C LEU A 420 20.14 -15.89 -24.39
N ARG A 421 21.00 -16.61 -23.64
CA ARG A 421 22.38 -16.21 -23.37
C ARG A 421 23.17 -15.96 -24.64
N ALA A 422 23.00 -16.81 -25.66
CA ALA A 422 23.70 -16.66 -26.93
C ALA A 422 23.26 -15.40 -27.71
N LEU A 423 22.06 -14.87 -27.43
CA LEU A 423 21.54 -13.66 -28.05
C LEU A 423 22.04 -12.38 -27.35
N ILE A 424 22.22 -12.41 -26.02
CA ILE A 424 22.60 -11.22 -25.25
C ILE A 424 24.11 -10.99 -25.37
N ARG A 425 24.49 -9.88 -26.00
CA ARG A 425 25.88 -9.48 -26.18
C ARG A 425 26.59 -9.37 -24.83
N GLY A 426 27.72 -10.08 -24.69
CA GLY A 426 28.54 -10.02 -23.48
C GLY A 426 27.96 -10.76 -22.28
N CYS A 427 26.89 -11.57 -22.44
CA CYS A 427 26.37 -12.39 -21.35
C CYS A 427 27.36 -13.52 -21.00
N PRO A 428 27.83 -13.60 -19.74
CA PRO A 428 28.76 -14.65 -19.30
C PRO A 428 28.10 -16.04 -19.27
N GLU A 429 28.85 -17.06 -18.85
CA GLU A 429 28.24 -18.36 -18.54
C GLU A 429 27.22 -18.23 -17.40
N PRO A 430 26.02 -18.83 -17.54
CA PRO A 430 25.00 -18.71 -16.52
C PRO A 430 25.36 -19.45 -15.24
N ARG A 431 24.96 -18.88 -14.10
CA ARG A 431 24.94 -19.58 -12.81
C ARG A 431 23.78 -20.58 -12.80
N VAL A 432 24.07 -21.87 -12.80
CA VAL A 432 23.03 -22.92 -12.69
C VAL A 432 22.79 -23.23 -11.20
N LEU A 433 21.52 -23.19 -10.78
CA LEU A 433 21.07 -23.50 -9.42
C LEU A 433 20.37 -24.87 -9.43
N PRO A 434 21.04 -25.96 -8.98
CA PRO A 434 20.51 -27.32 -9.06
C PRO A 434 19.19 -27.53 -8.31
N GLN A 435 18.99 -26.78 -7.23
CA GLN A 435 17.82 -26.86 -6.36
C GLN A 435 16.62 -26.03 -6.83
N ALA A 436 16.84 -25.07 -7.74
CA ALA A 436 15.81 -24.11 -8.11
C ALA A 436 14.98 -24.58 -9.30
N GLY A 437 13.67 -24.40 -9.22
CA GLY A 437 12.74 -24.53 -10.34
C GLY A 437 12.58 -23.25 -11.14
N HIS A 438 11.38 -23.06 -11.70
CA HIS A 438 11.04 -21.90 -12.52
C HIS A 438 11.17 -20.54 -11.79
N PHE A 439 10.70 -20.48 -10.53
CA PHE A 439 10.72 -19.27 -9.68
C PHE A 439 12.05 -19.14 -8.93
N VAL A 440 13.14 -18.86 -9.66
CA VAL A 440 14.52 -18.81 -9.15
C VAL A 440 14.69 -17.91 -7.93
N GLN A 441 13.89 -16.84 -7.81
CA GLN A 441 13.94 -15.87 -6.71
C GLN A 441 13.62 -16.48 -5.34
N GLU A 442 12.92 -17.61 -5.27
CA GLU A 442 12.71 -18.36 -4.02
C GLU A 442 14.00 -19.00 -3.48
N HIS A 443 15.07 -19.00 -4.29
CA HIS A 443 16.46 -19.27 -3.89
C HIS A 443 17.36 -18.04 -4.13
N GLY A 444 16.76 -16.86 -4.23
CA GLY A 444 17.36 -15.66 -4.80
C GLY A 444 18.30 -14.88 -3.88
N GLU A 445 18.34 -15.15 -2.57
CA GLU A 445 19.18 -14.38 -1.64
C GLU A 445 20.67 -14.47 -2.01
N ALA A 446 21.18 -15.69 -2.25
CA ALA A 446 22.57 -15.89 -2.64
C ALA A 446 22.87 -15.26 -4.01
N LEU A 447 21.93 -15.37 -4.95
CA LEU A 447 22.04 -14.75 -6.27
C LEU A 447 22.05 -13.22 -6.18
N ALA A 448 21.23 -12.62 -5.31
CA ALA A 448 21.22 -11.19 -5.07
C ALA A 448 22.56 -10.70 -4.50
N ARG A 449 23.17 -11.46 -3.57
CA ARG A 449 24.50 -11.12 -3.01
C ARG A 449 25.59 -11.13 -4.09
N GLU A 450 25.57 -12.15 -4.94
CA GLU A 450 26.46 -12.24 -6.11
C GLU A 450 26.24 -11.07 -7.07
N ALA A 451 24.98 -10.76 -7.39
CA ALA A 451 24.61 -9.68 -8.29
C ALA A 451 25.07 -8.31 -7.76
N VAL A 452 24.88 -8.02 -6.47
CA VAL A 452 25.40 -6.79 -5.85
C VAL A 452 26.91 -6.67 -6.03
N GLY A 453 27.65 -7.75 -5.76
CA GLY A 453 29.11 -7.77 -5.96
C GLY A 453 29.50 -7.59 -7.42
N TYR A 454 28.74 -8.20 -8.34
CA TYR A 454 28.97 -8.10 -9.77
C TYR A 454 28.72 -6.68 -10.27
N PHE A 455 27.57 -6.07 -10.01
CA PHE A 455 27.15 -4.79 -10.60
C PHE A 455 27.70 -3.53 -9.94
N ARG A 456 28.43 -3.67 -8.83
CA ARG A 456 29.11 -2.51 -8.21
C ARG A 456 30.01 -1.79 -9.24
N PRO A 457 29.97 -0.44 -9.26
CA PRO A 457 30.80 0.38 -10.15
C PRO A 457 32.31 0.14 -10.04
#